data_AF-A0A1Q9XII7-F1
#
_entry.id   AF-A0A1Q9XII7-F1
#
_cell.length_a   1.000
_cell.length_b   1.000
_cell.length_c   1.000
_cell.angle_alpha   90.00
_cell.angle_beta   90.00
_cell.angle_gamma   90.00
#
_symmetry.space_group_name_H-M   'P 1'
#
loop_
_entity.id
_entity.type
_entity.pdbx_description
1 polymer ?
#
loop_
_entity_poly.entity_id
_entity_poly.type
_entity_poly.pdbx_seq_one_letter_code
_entity_poly.pdbx_strand_id
1 'polypeptide(L)'
;MQPACLDMPVTKGATLRKPLLLMQPTYTYRPITAILPTAPLQLTVPAHGLPGDWPTWVEGSSWSALNRDKGREGFRIAKRVDADALEYNDLNGLGQRAQGGTLVYQLPVDLTGCRAALVITPKSGQTIELTTENGGLAIAGLGRLLLEMTAAQTAAIDWAEARYNLDITFSDGSVQRWLQGKVTINGGCCHG
;
A
#
# COMPACT_ATOMS: atom_id res chain seq x y z
N MET A 1 -2.63 5.62 17.49
CA MET A 1 -3.19 5.34 16.15
C MET A 1 -4.14 4.16 16.27
N GLN A 2 -5.29 4.17 15.63
CA GLN A 2 -6.13 2.97 15.49
C GLN A 2 -5.54 2.11 14.36
N PRO A 3 -5.27 0.82 14.57
CA PRO A 3 -4.79 -0.07 13.50
C PRO A 3 -5.79 -0.17 12.36
N ALA A 4 -5.32 -0.19 11.12
CA ALA A 4 -6.20 -0.41 9.98
C ALA A 4 -6.69 -1.88 9.96
N CYS A 5 -7.95 -2.07 9.61
CA CYS A 5 -8.55 -3.40 9.46
C CYS A 5 -8.45 -3.82 8.00
N LEU A 6 -7.65 -4.85 7.71
CA LEU A 6 -7.47 -5.36 6.35
C LEU A 6 -7.59 -6.87 6.36
N ASP A 7 -8.54 -7.43 5.63
CA ASP A 7 -8.63 -8.88 5.50
C ASP A 7 -7.59 -9.42 4.51
N MET A 8 -7.10 -10.62 4.79
CA MET A 8 -6.05 -11.29 4.03
C MET A 8 -6.54 -12.64 3.51
N PRO A 9 -7.11 -12.68 2.29
CA PRO A 9 -7.38 -13.94 1.62
C PRO A 9 -6.06 -14.60 1.21
N VAL A 10 -5.94 -15.89 1.47
CA VAL A 10 -4.80 -16.73 1.14
C VAL A 10 -5.30 -17.92 0.34
N THR A 11 -4.75 -18.13 -0.85
CA THR A 11 -5.04 -19.33 -1.64
C THR A 11 -4.07 -20.44 -1.23
N LYS A 12 -4.62 -21.56 -0.75
CA LYS A 12 -3.83 -22.71 -0.31
C LYS A 12 -2.95 -23.24 -1.46
N GLY A 13 -1.66 -23.40 -1.21
CA GLY A 13 -0.69 -23.89 -2.20
C GLY A 13 -0.21 -22.84 -3.20
N ALA A 14 -0.64 -21.59 -3.10
CA ALA A 14 -0.12 -20.49 -3.90
C ALA A 14 0.83 -19.61 -3.07
N THR A 15 1.81 -19.00 -3.73
CA THR A 15 2.65 -17.97 -3.10
C THR A 15 1.81 -16.71 -2.89
N LEU A 16 1.73 -16.24 -1.64
CA LEU A 16 1.16 -14.93 -1.32
C LEU A 16 2.28 -13.90 -1.38
N ARG A 17 2.09 -12.86 -2.19
CA ARG A 17 2.88 -11.62 -2.16
C ARG A 17 1.94 -10.45 -1.99
N LYS A 18 1.98 -9.79 -0.84
CA LYS A 18 1.10 -8.66 -0.52
C LYS A 18 1.93 -7.42 -0.19
N PRO A 19 2.02 -6.43 -1.08
CA PRO A 19 2.61 -5.14 -0.73
C PRO A 19 1.69 -4.39 0.22
N LEU A 20 2.27 -3.84 1.28
CA LEU A 20 1.62 -3.04 2.30
C LEU A 20 2.24 -1.64 2.30
N LEU A 21 1.38 -0.63 2.34
CA LEU A 21 1.78 0.77 2.33
C LEU A 21 1.49 1.39 3.69
N LEU A 22 2.54 1.80 4.40
CA LEU A 22 2.48 2.43 5.70
C LEU A 22 2.60 3.95 5.51
N MET A 23 1.50 4.63 5.83
CA MET A 23 1.32 6.06 5.61
C MET A 23 1.31 6.81 6.93
N GLN A 24 1.89 8.01 6.94
CA GLN A 24 1.74 8.95 8.04
C GLN A 24 0.29 9.43 8.15
N PRO A 25 -0.20 9.79 9.35
CA PRO A 25 -1.61 10.15 9.53
C PRO A 25 -1.99 11.48 8.85
N THR A 26 -1.02 12.35 8.59
CA THR A 26 -1.25 13.71 8.07
C THR A 26 -1.20 13.76 6.55
N TYR A 27 -2.20 14.42 5.95
CA TYR A 27 -2.20 14.73 4.53
C TYR A 27 -1.22 15.86 4.22
N THR A 28 -0.44 15.65 3.16
CA THR A 28 0.42 16.63 2.49
C THR A 28 -0.28 17.09 1.22
N TYR A 29 -0.11 18.38 0.91
CA TYR A 29 -0.73 19.05 -0.22
C TYR A 29 0.37 19.68 -1.06
N ARG A 30 0.39 19.39 -2.36
CA ARG A 30 1.34 19.96 -3.32
C ARG A 30 0.60 20.53 -4.52
N PRO A 31 0.85 21.79 -4.91
CA PRO A 31 0.20 22.37 -6.08
C PRO A 31 0.62 21.62 -7.34
N ILE A 32 -0.34 21.33 -8.22
CA ILE A 32 -0.06 20.82 -9.56
C ILE A 32 0.21 22.04 -10.44
N THR A 33 1.42 22.15 -10.98
CA THR A 33 1.82 23.29 -11.82
C THR A 33 1.55 23.05 -13.30
N ALA A 34 1.43 21.79 -13.74
CA ALA A 34 0.99 21.45 -15.08
C ALA A 34 0.27 20.10 -15.12
N ILE A 35 -0.78 20.02 -15.95
CA ILE A 35 -1.44 18.76 -16.32
C ILE A 35 -1.17 18.56 -17.81
N LEU A 36 -0.29 17.63 -18.15
CA LEU A 36 0.21 17.45 -19.51
C LEU A 36 -0.77 16.59 -20.32
N PRO A 37 -1.06 16.96 -21.58
CA PRO A 37 -1.97 16.19 -22.43
C PRO A 37 -1.26 14.98 -23.04
N THR A 38 -0.86 14.04 -22.19
CA THR A 38 -0.14 12.81 -22.56
C THR A 38 -1.00 11.57 -22.30
N ALA A 39 -0.62 10.44 -22.90
CA ALA A 39 -1.20 9.14 -22.62
C ALA A 39 -0.04 8.13 -22.39
N PRO A 40 0.24 7.73 -21.13
CA PRO A 40 -0.50 8.07 -19.92
C PRO A 40 -0.45 9.53 -19.48
N LEU A 41 -1.42 9.97 -18.68
CA LEU A 41 -1.49 11.33 -18.14
C LEU A 41 -0.28 11.63 -17.25
N GLN A 42 0.42 12.73 -17.52
CA GLN A 42 1.52 13.21 -16.68
C GLN A 42 1.18 14.53 -16.00
N LEU A 43 1.60 14.65 -14.74
CA LEU A 43 1.45 15.85 -13.92
C LEU A 43 2.83 16.39 -13.55
N THR A 44 2.98 17.71 -13.56
CA THR A 44 4.11 18.38 -12.92
C THR A 44 3.69 18.84 -11.53
N VAL A 45 4.34 18.28 -10.52
CA VAL A 45 4.15 18.57 -9.10
C VAL A 45 5.54 18.76 -8.48
N PRO A 46 6.08 20.00 -8.50
CA PRO A 46 7.44 20.25 -8.06
C PRO A 46 7.70 19.83 -6.61
N ALA A 47 8.86 19.22 -6.37
CA ALA A 47 9.34 18.77 -5.07
C ALA A 47 8.28 17.97 -4.29
N HIS A 48 7.59 17.03 -4.95
CA HIS A 48 6.55 16.22 -4.32
C HIS A 48 7.11 15.28 -3.23
N GLY A 49 8.40 14.95 -3.24
CA GLY A 49 9.06 14.21 -2.15
C GLY A 49 8.56 12.78 -1.96
N LEU A 50 7.91 12.20 -2.96
CA LEU A 50 7.50 10.79 -2.93
C LEU A 50 8.71 9.90 -3.24
N PRO A 51 8.89 8.79 -2.52
CA PRO A 51 10.04 7.90 -2.71
C PRO A 51 9.92 7.00 -3.96
N GLY A 52 8.74 6.92 -4.55
CA GLY A 52 8.38 6.02 -5.64
C GLY A 52 6.87 6.06 -5.85
N ASP A 53 6.32 5.01 -6.46
CA ASP A 53 4.90 4.93 -6.78
C ASP A 53 4.04 4.98 -5.52
N TRP A 54 3.09 5.92 -5.44
CA TRP A 54 2.43 6.20 -4.18
C TRP A 54 0.92 6.50 -4.31
N PRO A 55 0.11 6.11 -3.31
CA PRO A 55 -1.28 6.50 -3.18
C PRO A 55 -1.44 8.01 -3.09
N THR A 56 -2.24 8.55 -4.00
CA THR A 56 -2.48 9.98 -4.15
C THR A 56 -3.93 10.23 -4.54
N TRP A 57 -4.39 11.43 -4.23
CA TRP A 57 -5.62 12.03 -4.72
C TRP A 57 -5.27 13.35 -5.42
N VAL A 58 -6.17 13.79 -6.29
CA VAL A 58 -6.11 15.14 -6.86
C VAL A 58 -7.40 15.86 -6.47
N GLU A 59 -7.29 17.10 -6.02
CA GLU A 59 -8.43 17.93 -5.64
C GLU A 59 -8.35 19.28 -6.36
N GLY A 60 -9.49 19.81 -6.81
CA GLY A 60 -9.59 21.17 -7.36
C GLY A 60 -8.99 21.39 -8.75
N SER A 61 -8.75 20.34 -9.54
CA SER A 61 -8.44 20.48 -10.96
C SER A 61 -9.68 20.90 -11.75
N SER A 62 -9.50 21.63 -12.85
CA SER A 62 -10.60 21.93 -13.79
C SER A 62 -11.13 20.70 -14.53
N TRP A 63 -10.42 19.56 -14.50
CA TRP A 63 -10.89 18.31 -15.07
C TRP A 63 -11.44 17.37 -14.00
N SER A 64 -12.77 17.23 -13.97
CA SER A 64 -13.47 16.48 -12.93
C SER A 64 -13.08 15.01 -12.83
N ALA A 65 -12.72 14.34 -13.93
CA ALA A 65 -12.34 12.93 -13.90
C ALA A 65 -10.99 12.68 -13.19
N LEU A 66 -10.14 13.70 -13.10
CA LEU A 66 -8.89 13.65 -12.35
C LEU A 66 -9.15 13.79 -10.85
N ASN A 67 -10.14 14.61 -10.48
CA ASN A 67 -10.46 14.87 -9.08
C ASN A 67 -10.96 13.62 -8.35
N ARG A 68 -10.57 13.46 -7.09
CA ARG A 68 -11.14 12.47 -6.17
C ARG A 68 -11.32 13.00 -4.76
N ASP A 69 -12.45 12.68 -4.14
CA ASP A 69 -12.70 13.00 -2.72
C ASP A 69 -11.95 12.00 -1.83
N LYS A 70 -10.89 12.45 -1.16
CA LYS A 70 -10.07 11.59 -0.28
C LYS A 70 -10.82 10.94 0.89
N GLY A 71 -11.97 11.47 1.28
CA GLY A 71 -12.80 10.91 2.35
C GLY A 71 -13.81 9.87 1.89
N ARG A 72 -14.08 9.78 0.58
CA ARG A 72 -15.15 8.93 0.02
C ARG A 72 -14.67 8.00 -1.09
N GLU A 73 -13.64 8.39 -1.82
CA GLU A 73 -13.14 7.70 -2.99
C GLU A 73 -11.73 7.17 -2.76
N GLY A 74 -11.46 6.00 -3.33
CA GLY A 74 -10.14 5.38 -3.26
C GLY A 74 -9.07 6.22 -3.98
N PHE A 75 -7.84 6.16 -3.46
CA PHE A 75 -6.67 6.77 -4.10
C PHE A 75 -6.39 6.21 -5.49
N ARG A 76 -5.58 6.92 -6.27
CA ARG A 76 -4.84 6.38 -7.42
C ARG A 76 -3.39 6.17 -7.04
N ILE A 77 -2.76 5.14 -7.58
CA ILE A 77 -1.30 5.00 -7.49
C ILE A 77 -0.70 5.92 -8.56
N ALA A 78 -0.07 7.01 -8.12
CA ALA A 78 0.76 7.82 -8.98
C ALA A 78 2.10 7.11 -9.16
N LYS A 79 2.51 6.88 -10.40
CA LYS A 79 3.84 6.41 -10.70
C LYS A 79 4.81 7.58 -10.64
N ARG A 80 5.94 7.41 -9.96
CA ARG A 80 6.96 8.45 -9.90
C ARG A 80 7.78 8.46 -11.18
N VAL A 81 7.78 9.58 -11.89
CA VAL A 81 8.65 9.78 -13.05
C VAL A 81 10.00 10.33 -12.58
N ASP A 82 10.00 11.42 -11.82
CA ASP A 82 11.19 12.02 -11.24
C ASP A 82 10.88 12.76 -9.92
N ALA A 83 11.59 13.85 -9.59
CA ALA A 83 11.37 14.62 -8.36
C ALA A 83 10.21 15.63 -8.47
N ASP A 84 9.79 15.95 -9.68
CA ASP A 84 8.83 16.99 -10.02
C ASP A 84 7.69 16.47 -10.92
N ALA A 85 7.72 15.21 -11.37
CA ALA A 85 6.74 14.64 -12.28
C ALA A 85 6.18 13.29 -11.81
N LEU A 86 4.87 13.14 -12.01
CA LEU A 86 4.09 11.94 -11.70
C LEU A 86 3.24 11.51 -12.91
N GLU A 87 2.93 10.23 -12.99
CA GLU A 87 2.14 9.63 -14.07
C GLU A 87 0.95 8.82 -13.52
N TYR A 88 -0.21 8.94 -14.18
CA TYR A 88 -1.38 8.09 -13.93
C TYR A 88 -1.66 7.21 -15.15
N ASN A 89 -1.32 5.92 -15.03
CA ASN A 89 -1.44 4.95 -16.12
C ASN A 89 -2.89 4.67 -16.56
N ASP A 90 -3.86 4.89 -15.66
CA ASP A 90 -5.30 4.68 -15.92
C ASP A 90 -5.99 5.88 -16.59
N LEU A 91 -5.27 6.97 -16.83
CA LEU A 91 -5.83 8.20 -17.38
C LEU A 91 -5.18 8.57 -18.72
N ASN A 92 -6.04 8.88 -19.70
CA ASN A 92 -5.64 9.44 -20.98
C ASN A 92 -5.85 10.96 -20.96
N GLY A 93 -4.76 11.73 -21.00
CA GLY A 93 -4.78 13.20 -21.03
C GLY A 93 -4.84 13.81 -22.43
N LEU A 94 -4.77 13.03 -23.51
CA LEU A 94 -4.79 13.57 -24.87
C LEU A 94 -6.06 14.39 -25.12
N GLY A 95 -5.89 15.60 -25.67
CA GLY A 95 -6.98 16.53 -25.93
C GLY A 95 -7.55 17.22 -24.67
N GLN A 96 -7.12 16.86 -23.46
CA GLN A 96 -7.50 17.55 -22.24
C GLN A 96 -6.72 18.85 -22.09
N ARG A 97 -7.41 19.92 -21.68
CA ARG A 97 -6.81 21.22 -21.34
C ARG A 97 -7.07 21.55 -19.88
N ALA A 98 -6.79 20.58 -19.03
CA ALA A 98 -6.98 20.69 -17.59
C ALA A 98 -5.95 21.66 -16.99
N GLN A 99 -6.35 22.40 -15.97
CA GLN A 99 -5.51 23.33 -15.24
C GLN A 99 -5.78 23.24 -13.74
N GLY A 100 -4.80 23.72 -12.96
CA GLY A 100 -4.88 23.80 -11.52
C GLY A 100 -4.98 22.43 -10.84
N GLY A 101 -5.40 22.48 -9.58
CA GLY A 101 -5.49 21.31 -8.72
C GLY A 101 -4.32 21.15 -7.78
N THR A 102 -4.54 20.30 -6.78
CA THR A 102 -3.60 19.99 -5.71
C THR A 102 -3.47 18.49 -5.62
N LEU A 103 -2.24 17.99 -5.64
CA LEU A 103 -1.92 16.62 -5.30
C LEU A 103 -2.01 16.49 -3.78
N VAL A 104 -2.79 15.52 -3.33
CA VAL A 104 -2.99 15.20 -1.91
C VAL A 104 -2.53 13.78 -1.64
N TYR A 105 -1.73 13.58 -0.59
CA TYR A 105 -1.20 12.26 -0.23
C TYR A 105 -0.75 12.26 1.22
N GLN A 106 -0.60 11.08 1.81
CA GLN A 106 0.07 10.92 3.09
C GLN A 106 1.53 10.54 2.84
N LEU A 107 2.48 11.11 3.58
CA LEU A 107 3.88 10.75 3.43
C LEU A 107 4.14 9.29 3.84
N PRO A 108 5.14 8.62 3.25
CA PRO A 108 5.57 7.31 3.71
C PRO A 108 6.10 7.40 5.15
N VAL A 109 5.88 6.34 5.93
CA VAL A 109 6.58 6.15 7.21
C VAL A 109 8.05 5.85 6.93
N ASP A 110 8.97 6.47 7.68
CA ASP A 110 10.37 6.05 7.65
C ASP A 110 10.52 4.73 8.42
N LEU A 111 10.94 3.69 7.70
CA LEU A 111 11.14 2.34 8.24
C LEU A 111 12.62 2.02 8.44
N THR A 112 13.51 3.01 8.30
CA THR A 112 14.95 2.84 8.50
C THR A 112 15.24 2.34 9.92
N GLY A 113 15.96 1.22 10.03
CA GLY A 113 16.27 0.61 11.33
C GLY A 113 15.09 -0.04 12.05
N CYS A 114 13.91 -0.10 11.44
CA CYS A 114 12.73 -0.72 12.02
C CYS A 114 12.71 -2.24 11.79
N ARG A 115 11.94 -2.95 12.63
CA ARG A 115 11.63 -4.38 12.50
C ARG A 115 10.12 -4.56 12.43
N ALA A 116 9.66 -5.55 11.66
CA ALA A 116 8.24 -5.83 11.51
C ALA A 116 7.93 -7.27 11.90
N ALA A 117 6.82 -7.49 12.59
CA ALA A 117 6.33 -8.81 12.96
C ALA A 117 4.83 -8.92 12.68
N LEU A 118 4.46 -9.90 11.87
CA LEU A 118 3.08 -10.28 11.61
C LEU A 118 2.81 -11.64 12.25
N VAL A 119 1.86 -11.65 13.18
CA VAL A 119 1.48 -12.86 13.92
C VAL A 119 0.08 -13.26 13.50
N ILE A 120 -0.07 -14.47 12.96
CA ILE A 120 -1.35 -15.09 12.60
C ILE A 120 -1.73 -16.11 13.66
N THR A 121 -2.81 -15.85 14.37
CA THR A 121 -3.33 -16.69 15.46
C THR A 121 -4.64 -17.35 15.02
N PRO A 122 -4.63 -18.63 14.64
CA PRO A 122 -5.86 -19.39 14.40
C PRO A 122 -6.57 -19.71 15.72
N LYS A 123 -7.86 -20.10 15.65
CA LYS A 123 -8.59 -20.60 16.84
C LYS A 123 -8.03 -21.92 17.38
N SER A 124 -7.49 -22.74 16.48
CA SER A 124 -6.89 -24.05 16.74
C SER A 124 -5.76 -24.27 15.74
N GLY A 125 -4.66 -24.86 16.18
CA GLY A 125 -3.46 -25.08 15.37
C GLY A 125 -2.30 -24.17 15.76
N GLN A 126 -1.23 -24.19 14.97
CA GLN A 126 -0.02 -23.42 15.26
C GLN A 126 -0.16 -21.95 14.83
N THR A 127 0.39 -21.07 15.66
CA THR A 127 0.57 -19.65 15.30
C THR A 127 1.65 -19.54 14.23
N ILE A 128 1.40 -18.71 13.22
CA ILE A 128 2.38 -18.42 12.16
C ILE A 128 2.96 -17.05 12.42
N GLU A 129 4.29 -16.95 12.40
CA GLU A 129 5.00 -15.69 12.58
C GLU A 129 5.80 -15.36 11.32
N LEU A 130 5.54 -14.19 10.74
CA LEU A 130 6.27 -13.65 9.61
C LEU A 130 6.98 -12.39 10.09
N THR A 131 8.29 -12.36 9.99
CA THR A 131 9.11 -11.24 10.47
C THR A 131 10.09 -10.80 9.40
N THR A 132 10.67 -9.62 9.61
CA THR A 132 11.81 -9.13 8.82
C THR A 132 13.03 -10.04 8.92
N GLU A 133 13.18 -10.74 10.03
CA GLU A 133 14.32 -11.58 10.38
C GLU A 133 14.21 -12.98 9.78
N ASN A 134 12.98 -13.51 9.67
CA ASN A 134 12.72 -14.84 9.11
C ASN A 134 12.37 -14.81 7.61
N GLY A 135 12.37 -13.62 6.99
CA GLY A 135 12.09 -13.41 5.58
C GLY A 135 10.61 -13.44 5.18
N GLY A 136 9.69 -13.60 6.14
CA GLY A 136 8.24 -13.51 5.88
C GLY A 136 7.76 -12.08 5.61
N LEU A 137 8.54 -11.09 6.04
CA LEU A 137 8.34 -9.67 5.74
C LEU A 137 9.63 -9.07 5.17
N ALA A 138 9.52 -8.16 4.21
CA ALA A 138 10.66 -7.41 3.67
C ALA A 138 10.35 -5.91 3.62
N ILE A 139 11.21 -5.08 4.20
CA ILE A 139 11.14 -3.62 4.03
C ILE A 139 11.65 -3.29 2.63
N ALA A 140 10.74 -2.89 1.75
CA ALA A 140 11.02 -2.66 0.33
C ALA A 140 11.27 -1.18 -0.01
N GLY A 141 11.37 -0.33 1.01
CA GLY A 141 11.58 1.11 0.90
C GLY A 141 10.77 1.89 1.93
N LEU A 142 10.77 3.22 1.82
CA LEU A 142 10.01 4.10 2.71
C LEU A 142 8.52 3.77 2.65
N GLY A 143 7.95 3.46 3.82
CA GLY A 143 6.56 3.08 3.98
C GLY A 143 6.12 1.85 3.18
N ARG A 144 7.05 1.02 2.70
CA ARG A 144 6.74 -0.20 1.93
C ARG A 144 7.18 -1.45 2.67
N LEU A 145 6.24 -2.31 2.97
CA LEU A 145 6.49 -3.64 3.51
C LEU A 145 5.91 -4.69 2.57
N LEU A 146 6.70 -5.68 2.17
CA LEU A 146 6.25 -6.82 1.39
C LEU A 146 6.04 -8.00 2.32
N LEU A 147 4.81 -8.51 2.38
CA LEU A 147 4.49 -9.78 3.02
C LEU A 147 4.64 -10.90 1.99
N GLU A 148 5.41 -11.93 2.34
CA GLU A 148 5.57 -13.13 1.54
C GLU A 148 5.24 -14.39 2.34
N MET A 149 4.42 -15.28 1.74
CA MET A 149 4.27 -16.66 2.19
C MET A 149 4.47 -17.56 0.97
N THR A 150 5.37 -18.52 1.08
CA THR A 150 5.63 -19.49 0.01
C THR A 150 4.43 -20.41 -0.21
N ALA A 151 4.34 -20.98 -1.41
CA ALA A 151 3.35 -22.02 -1.73
C ALA A 151 3.36 -23.19 -0.73
N ALA A 152 4.53 -23.61 -0.26
CA ALA A 152 4.66 -24.68 0.74
C ALA A 152 4.08 -24.28 2.10
N GLN A 153 4.36 -23.05 2.56
CA GLN A 153 3.81 -22.53 3.82
C GLN A 153 2.28 -22.40 3.74
N THR A 154 1.73 -21.87 2.65
CA THR A 154 0.27 -21.74 2.50
C THR A 154 -0.41 -23.10 2.33
N ALA A 155 0.25 -24.08 1.70
CA ALA A 155 -0.24 -25.46 1.61
C ALA A 155 -0.31 -26.18 2.97
N ALA A 156 0.60 -25.84 3.89
CA ALA A 156 0.63 -26.43 5.23
C ALA A 156 -0.49 -25.94 6.16
N ILE A 157 -1.22 -24.87 5.78
CA ILE A 157 -2.32 -24.33 6.59
C ILE A 157 -3.52 -25.28 6.57
N ASP A 158 -3.98 -25.68 7.74
CA ASP A 158 -5.07 -26.64 7.97
C ASP A 158 -6.36 -26.02 8.54
N TRP A 159 -6.27 -24.81 9.11
CA TRP A 159 -7.42 -24.01 9.54
C TRP A 159 -8.03 -23.21 8.39
N ALA A 160 -9.31 -22.85 8.51
CA ALA A 160 -10.03 -22.05 7.51
C ALA A 160 -9.97 -20.54 7.76
N GLU A 161 -9.92 -20.14 9.04
CA GLU A 161 -9.87 -18.73 9.46
C GLU A 161 -8.91 -18.52 10.62
N ALA A 162 -8.22 -17.37 10.62
CA ALA A 162 -7.40 -16.89 11.71
C ALA A 162 -7.53 -15.36 11.88
N ARG A 163 -7.02 -14.84 12.99
CA ARG A 163 -6.79 -13.40 13.16
C ARG A 163 -5.31 -13.10 13.01
N TYR A 164 -4.98 -11.92 12.52
CA TYR A 164 -3.60 -11.47 12.50
C TYR A 164 -3.44 -10.06 13.04
N ASN A 165 -2.23 -9.78 13.52
CA ASN A 165 -1.74 -8.45 13.86
C ASN A 165 -0.40 -8.21 13.17
N LEU A 166 -0.18 -7.00 12.68
CA LEU A 166 1.12 -6.52 12.20
C LEU A 166 1.60 -5.39 13.12
N ASP A 167 2.71 -5.64 13.80
CA ASP A 167 3.37 -4.70 14.68
C ASP A 167 4.71 -4.26 14.07
N ILE A 168 5.01 -2.96 14.18
CA ILE A 168 6.29 -2.38 13.79
C ILE A 168 7.01 -1.92 15.06
N THR A 169 8.23 -2.41 15.25
CA THR A 169 9.17 -1.88 16.24
C THR A 169 10.06 -0.85 15.57
N PHE A 170 9.94 0.40 16.00
CA PHE A 170 10.72 1.53 15.50
C PHE A 170 12.12 1.56 16.09
N SER A 171 13.00 2.36 15.49
CA SER A 171 14.41 2.51 15.91
C SER A 171 14.56 3.08 17.32
N ASP A 172 13.55 3.80 17.83
CA ASP A 172 13.50 4.30 19.22
C ASP A 172 13.00 3.25 20.22
N GLY A 173 12.73 2.02 19.77
CA GLY A 173 12.21 0.92 20.57
C GLY A 173 10.69 0.94 20.77
N SER A 174 9.99 1.96 20.28
CA SER A 174 8.53 2.00 20.35
C SER A 174 7.92 0.93 19.45
N VAL A 175 6.81 0.33 19.91
CA VAL A 175 6.06 -0.68 19.14
C VAL A 175 4.68 -0.13 18.83
N GLN A 176 4.29 -0.18 17.56
CA GLN A 176 2.95 0.24 17.13
C GLN A 176 2.29 -0.85 16.29
N ARG A 177 1.01 -1.11 16.57
CA ARG A 177 0.18 -1.98 15.75
C ARG A 177 -0.36 -1.19 14.56
N TRP A 178 -0.02 -1.65 13.37
CA TRP A 178 -0.37 -0.99 12.11
C TRP A 178 -1.58 -1.63 11.44
N LEU A 179 -1.59 -2.96 11.36
CA LEU A 179 -2.68 -3.71 10.75
C LEU A 179 -3.20 -4.76 11.71
N GLN A 180 -4.49 -5.06 11.57
CA GLN A 180 -5.10 -6.26 12.11
C GLN A 180 -6.20 -6.72 11.15
N GLY A 181 -6.60 -7.98 11.23
CA GLY A 181 -7.64 -8.46 10.32
C GLY A 181 -7.92 -9.94 10.46
N LYS A 182 -8.78 -10.44 9.55
CA LYS A 182 -8.95 -11.88 9.35
C LYS A 182 -8.00 -12.37 8.29
N VAL A 183 -7.53 -13.60 8.47
CA VAL A 183 -6.94 -14.40 7.40
C VAL A 183 -7.97 -15.45 7.03
N THR A 184 -8.29 -15.57 5.74
CA THR A 184 -9.21 -16.58 5.23
C THR A 184 -8.50 -17.47 4.22
N ILE A 185 -8.66 -18.78 4.34
CA ILE A 185 -8.05 -19.75 3.44
C ILE A 185 -9.06 -20.16 2.38
N ASN A 186 -8.74 -19.83 1.13
CA ASN A 186 -9.51 -20.26 -0.02
C ASN A 186 -8.93 -21.58 -0.53
N GLY A 187 -9.78 -22.60 -0.65
CA GLY A 187 -9.44 -23.84 -1.32
C GLY A 187 -9.18 -23.56 -2.80
N GLY A 188 -7.94 -23.74 -3.25
CA GLY A 188 -7.62 -23.70 -4.67
C GLY A 188 -8.30 -24.88 -5.36
N CYS A 189 -9.53 -24.70 -5.84
CA CYS A 189 -10.10 -25.61 -6.82
C CYS A 189 -9.34 -25.42 -8.13
N CYS A 190 -8.28 -26.20 -8.32
CA CYS A 190 -7.74 -26.47 -9.64
C CYS A 190 -8.84 -27.17 -10.45
N HIS A 191 -9.56 -26.43 -11.28
CA HIS A 191 -10.21 -27.02 -12.45
C HIS A 191 -9.28 -26.75 -13.63
N GLY A 192 -8.75 -27.83 -14.18
CA GLY A 192 -8.00 -27.83 -15.44
C GLY A 192 -8.90 -27.71 -16.65
#